data_AF-A0A1H4KXU2-F1
#
_entry.id   AF-A0A1H4KXU2-F1
#
_cell.length_a   1.000
_cell.length_b   1.000
_cell.length_c   1.000
_cell.angle_alpha   90.00
_cell.angle_beta   90.00
_cell.angle_gamma   90.00
#
_symmetry.space_group_name_H-M   'P 1'
#
loop_
_entity.id
_entity.type
_entity.pdbx_description
1 polymer ?
#
loop_
_entity_poly.entity_id
_entity_poly.type
_entity_poly.pdbx_seq_one_letter_code
_entity_poly.pdbx_strand_id
1 'polypeptide(L)' 'MGSTMLHICLETAGAPRADGEHEAGDRWICECGGNFVYREGFNASRPAHSTMGWWPAPAIPRPRSAIGNLLLGPRKG' A
#
# COMPACT_ATOMS: atom_id res chain seq x y z
N MET A 1 18.55 -23.38 13.23
CA MET A 1 17.21 -22.91 13.65
C MET A 1 16.96 -21.58 12.98
N GLY A 2 16.35 -21.58 11.80
CA GLY A 2 15.94 -20.33 11.14
C GLY A 2 14.71 -19.81 11.86
N SER A 3 14.87 -18.73 12.61
CA SER A 3 13.74 -18.05 13.26
C SER A 3 12.78 -17.63 12.14
N THR A 4 11.64 -18.29 12.03
CA THR A 4 10.51 -17.82 11.20
C THR A 4 9.84 -16.66 11.93
N MET A 5 10.62 -15.63 12.26
CA MET A 5 10.11 -14.42 12.89
C MET A 5 9.29 -13.68 11.84
N LEU A 6 7.98 -13.60 12.05
CA LEU A 6 7.11 -12.80 11.20
C LEU A 6 7.52 -11.34 11.38
N HIS A 7 8.01 -10.71 10.31
CA HIS A 7 8.32 -9.29 10.31
C HIS A 7 7.00 -8.50 10.17
N ILE A 8 6.47 -8.03 11.30
CA ILE A 8 5.28 -7.19 11.33
C ILE A 8 5.74 -5.74 11.31
N CYS A 9 5.66 -5.09 10.14
CA CYS A 9 6.26 -3.77 9.89
C CYS A 9 5.90 -2.74 10.99
N LEU A 10 4.61 -2.64 11.33
CA LEU A 10 4.10 -1.66 12.29
C LEU A 10 4.38 -1.98 13.77
N GLU A 11 4.98 -3.14 14.07
CA GLU A 11 5.39 -3.53 15.42
C GLU A 11 6.91 -3.41 15.63
N THR A 12 7.65 -2.96 14.62
CA THR A 12 9.10 -2.75 14.73
C THR A 12 9.44 -1.54 15.60
N ALA A 13 10.64 -1.52 16.19
CA ALA A 13 11.07 -0.43 17.08
C ALA A 13 11.14 0.95 16.38
N GLY A 14 11.31 0.97 15.05
CA GLY A 14 11.30 2.19 14.24
C GLY A 14 9.93 2.53 13.65
N ALA A 15 8.89 1.77 13.96
CA ALA A 15 7.55 2.03 13.47
C ALA A 15 6.96 3.29 14.12
N PRO A 16 6.19 4.10 13.37
CA PRO A 16 5.46 5.21 13.94
C PRO A 16 4.38 4.67 14.88
N ARG A 17 4.23 5.34 16.02
CA ARG A 17 3.20 4.98 17.00
C ARG A 17 1.81 5.18 16.43
N ALA A 18 0.90 4.23 16.66
CA ALA A 18 -0.49 4.34 16.21
C ALA A 18 -1.25 5.49 16.90
N ASP A 19 -0.87 5.84 18.13
CA ASP A 19 -1.45 6.90 18.96
C ASP A 19 -0.67 8.21 18.94
N GLY A 20 0.34 8.33 18.07
CA GLY A 20 1.13 9.55 17.91
C GLY A 20 0.37 10.64 17.14
N GLU A 21 0.86 11.88 17.25
CA GLU A 21 0.44 12.97 16.36
C GLU A 21 1.03 12.75 14.97
N HIS A 22 0.17 12.44 14.00
CA HIS A 22 0.53 12.27 12.59
C HIS A 22 -0.47 13.01 11.72
N GLU A 23 0.01 13.62 10.63
CA GLU A 23 -0.82 14.31 9.67
C GLU A 23 -1.28 13.38 8.55
N ALA A 24 -2.48 13.62 8.02
CA ALA A 24 -2.98 12.85 6.89
C ALA A 24 -2.06 13.04 5.67
N GLY A 25 -1.49 11.95 5.19
CA GLY A 25 -0.52 11.94 4.09
C GLY A 25 0.91 11.63 4.53
N ASP A 26 1.21 11.60 5.84
CA ASP A 26 2.52 11.22 6.35
C ASP A 26 2.95 9.86 5.83
N ARG A 27 4.25 9.71 5.57
CA ARG A 27 4.84 8.52 4.95
C ARG A 27 5.90 7.90 5.84
N TRP A 28 5.86 6.59 5.91
CA TRP A 28 6.87 5.81 6.60
C TRP A 28 7.25 4.58 5.77
N ILE A 29 8.54 4.28 5.75
CA ILE A 29 9.10 3.13 5.04
C ILE A 29 9.76 2.24 6.09
N CYS A 30 9.28 1.01 6.17
CA CYS A 30 9.89 -0.01 7.01
C CYS A 30 11.25 -0.43 6.44
N GLU A 31 12.16 -0.88 7.28
CA GLU A 31 13.49 -1.40 6.89
C GLU A 31 13.42 -2.53 5.84
N CYS A 32 12.33 -3.30 5.82
CA CYS A 32 12.08 -4.34 4.82
C CYS A 32 11.68 -3.79 3.43
N GLY A 33 11.46 -2.48 3.30
CA GLY A 33 11.01 -1.81 2.08
C GLY A 33 9.49 -1.63 1.98
N GLY A 34 8.71 -2.06 2.97
CA GLY A 34 7.26 -1.83 3.03
C GLY A 34 6.93 -0.34 3.19
N ASN A 35 6.05 0.20 2.35
CA ASN A 35 5.67 1.61 2.36
C ASN A 35 4.26 1.79 2.95
N PHE A 36 4.12 2.72 3.88
CA PHE A 36 2.90 3.02 4.59
C PHE A 36 2.60 4.53 4.54
N VAL A 37 1.32 4.86 4.51
CA VAL A 37 0.79 6.22 4.53
C VAL A 37 -0.20 6.34 5.68
N TYR A 38 -0.06 7.38 6.49
CA TYR A 38 -1.05 7.73 7.50
C TYR A 38 -2.26 8.36 6.81
N ARG A 39 -3.40 7.67 6.83
CA ARG A 39 -4.62 8.13 6.18
C ARG A 39 -5.84 7.51 6.83
N GLU A 40 -7.00 8.00 6.44
CA GLU A 40 -8.26 7.36 6.75
C GLU A 40 -8.34 6.00 6.02
N GLY A 41 -8.57 4.94 6.79
CA GLY A 41 -8.71 3.59 6.24
C GLY A 41 -9.96 3.45 5.38
N PHE A 42 -9.82 2.88 4.18
CA PHE A 42 -10.95 2.51 3.34
C PHE A 42 -11.25 1.02 3.52
N ASN A 43 -12.18 0.68 4.40
CA ASN A 43 -12.61 -0.70 4.58
C ASN A 43 -13.85 -0.98 3.72
N ALA A 44 -13.65 -1.63 2.56
CA ALA A 44 -14.75 -2.02 1.67
C ALA A 44 -15.78 -2.96 2.34
N SER A 45 -15.37 -3.68 3.39
CA SER A 45 -16.23 -4.65 4.10
C SER A 45 -16.93 -4.07 5.33
N ARG A 46 -16.50 -2.90 5.82
CA ARG A 46 -17.10 -2.23 7.00
C ARG A 46 -16.95 -0.70 6.89
N PRO A 47 -17.88 0.00 6.22
CA PRO A 47 -17.78 1.44 5.98
C PRO A 47 -17.80 2.31 7.25
N ALA A 48 -18.22 1.76 8.39
CA ALA A 48 -18.25 2.47 9.68
C ALA A 48 -16.89 2.50 10.43
N HIS A 49 -15.84 1.88 9.88
CA HIS A 49 -14.49 1.87 10.49
C HIS A 49 -13.48 2.67 9.64
N SER A 50 -13.88 3.88 9.24
CA SER A 50 -12.97 4.87 8.68
C SER A 50 -12.18 5.51 9.83
N THR A 51 -11.16 4.81 10.29
CA THR A 51 -10.26 5.31 11.34
C THR A 51 -8.95 5.75 10.72
N MET A 52 -8.40 6.85 11.22
CA MET A 52 -7.04 7.28 10.87
C MET A 52 -6.05 6.22 11.36
N GLY A 53 -5.11 5.86 10.50
CA GLY A 53 -4.10 4.86 10.82
C GLY A 53 -3.04 4.74 9.75
N TRP A 54 -2.02 3.95 10.05
CA TRP A 54 -0.98 3.59 9.10
C TRP A 54 -1.45 2.46 8.20
N TRP A 55 -1.68 2.79 6.93
CA TRP A 55 -2.12 1.83 5.92
C TRP A 55 -1.06 1.62 4.86
N PRO A 56 -0.94 0.43 4.25
CA PRO A 56 -0.05 0.22 3.11
C PRO A 56 -0.29 1.32 2.06
N ALA A 57 0.78 1.96 1.61
CA ALA A 57 0.70 2.95 0.56
C ALA A 57 0.05 2.28 -0.66
N PRO A 58 -0.99 2.89 -1.27
CA PRO A 58 -1.58 2.31 -2.47
C PRO A 58 -0.48 2.16 -3.50
N ALA A 59 -0.44 1.01 -4.18
CA ALA A 59 0.46 0.85 -5.31
C ALA A 59 0.16 1.98 -6.29
N ILE A 60 1.16 2.82 -6.56
CA ILE A 60 1.05 3.81 -7.63
C ILE A 60 0.66 3.00 -8.87
N PRO A 61 -0.49 3.28 -9.51
CA PRO A 61 -0.88 2.55 -10.71
C PRO A 61 0.28 2.66 -11.69
N ARG A 62 1.01 1.56 -11.90
CA ARG A 62 2.01 1.53 -12.96
C ARG A 62 1.20 1.80 -14.22
N PRO A 63 1.55 2.81 -15.04
CA PRO A 63 0.91 2.94 -16.34
C PRO A 63 1.10 1.59 -17.01
N ARG A 64 -0.01 0.88 -17.26
CA ARG A 64 0.02 -0.28 -18.14
C ARG A 64 0.55 0.29 -19.44
N SER A 65 1.81 0.00 -19.75
CA SER A 65 2.39 0.31 -21.04
C SER A 65 1.34 -0.07 -22.09
N ALA A 66 0.81 0.91 -22.81
CA ALA A 66 -0.23 0.73 -23.81
C ALA A 66 0.37 0.09 -25.09
N ILE A 67 1.28 -0.86 -24.92
CA ILE A 67 1.91 -1.63 -25.99
C ILE A 67 1.27 -3.01 -25.92
N GLY A 68 0.14 -3.18 -26.58
CA GLY A 68 -0.49 -4.50 -26.63
C GLY A 68 -1.80 -4.66 -27.39
N ASN A 69 -2.44 -3.59 -27.87
CA ASN A 69 -3.72 -3.71 -28.59
C ASN A 69 -3.71 -3.14 -30.02
N LEU A 70 -2.56 -3.15 -30.70
CA LEU A 70 -2.55 -3.15 -32.17
C LEU A 70 -2.72 -4.59 -32.68
N LEU A 71 -3.79 -5.26 -32.25
CA LEU A 71 -4.38 -6.37 -33.00
C LEU A 71 -5.17 -5.77 -34.18
N LEU A 72 -4.46 -5.09 -35.07
CA LEU A 72 -4.89 -4.91 -36.45
C LEU A 72 -4.80 -6.29 -37.10
N GLY A 73 -5.83 -7.11 -36.89
CA GLY A 73 -6.03 -8.32 -37.68
C GLY A 73 -6.10 -7.97 -39.18
N PRO A 74 -5.72 -8.88 -40.08
CA PRO A 74 -5.72 -8.60 -41.50
C PRO A 74 -7.16 -8.34 -41.97
N ARG A 75 -7.44 -7.14 -42.51
CA ARG A 75 -8.65 -6.96 -43.30
C ARG A 75 -8.49 -7.75 -44.59
N LYS A 76 -9.26 -8.82 -44.73
CA LYS A 76 -9.50 -9.53 -45.99
C LYS A 76 -10.93 -9.21 -46.42
N GLY A 77 -11.10 -8.62 -47.60
CA GLY A 77 -12.37 -8.20 -48.17
C GLY A 77 -12.17 -7.04 -49.12
#